data_AF-A0A0A0R559-F1
#
_entry.id   AF-A0A0A0R559-F1
#
_cell.length_a   1.000
_cell.length_b   1.000
_cell.length_c   1.000
_cell.angle_alpha   90.00
_cell.angle_beta   90.00
_cell.angle_gamma   90.00
#
_symmetry.space_group_name_H-M   'P 1'
#
loop_
_entity.id
_entity.type
_entity.pdbx_description
1 polymer ?
#
loop_
_entity_poly.entity_id
_entity_poly.type
_entity_poly.pdbx_seq_one_letter_code
_entity_poly.pdbx_strand_id
1 'polypeptide(L)'
;GSERVVVSQLVRSPGVYFERQFEKNSDKEIFSARVIPSRGAWLEFEIDKRDQVGVRIDRKRKQSVTVFLKALGLSTGDIEKEFAGYASIEATLAKDTIATKEEALRDIYRKLRPGEQVAAEAARALLDNFYFNDKRYDLAKVGRYKINRKLGLDAPITDSVLSVEDIVKTIKYLVALHAGEKDFDGLRDGKAAKLPLDVDDIDHFGNRRIRAVGELIQNQVRTGLSRMERVVRERMT
;
A
#
# COMPACT_ATOMS: atom_id res chain seq x y z
N GLY A 1 26.08 26.83 18.66
CA GLY A 1 25.96 27.94 19.60
C GLY A 1 24.59 28.60 19.64
N SER A 2 23.71 28.37 18.66
CA SER A 2 22.36 28.94 18.66
C SER A 2 21.35 27.96 19.27
N GLU A 3 20.45 28.45 20.13
CA GLU A 3 19.30 27.69 20.62
C GLU A 3 18.37 27.30 19.48
N ARG A 4 17.79 26.10 19.55
CA ARG A 4 16.86 25.58 18.55
C ARG A 4 15.70 24.89 19.23
N VAL A 5 14.50 25.10 18.70
CA VAL A 5 13.28 24.43 19.15
C VAL A 5 12.80 23.51 18.05
N VAL A 6 12.56 22.24 18.39
CA VAL A 6 11.94 21.29 17.47
C VAL A 6 10.43 21.36 17.66
N VAL A 7 9.70 21.63 16.59
CA VAL A 7 8.25 21.77 16.60
C VAL A 7 7.60 20.43 16.27
N SER A 8 6.60 20.05 17.05
CA SER A 8 5.78 18.87 16.76
C SER A 8 5.02 19.05 15.45
N GLN A 9 4.86 17.97 14.69
CA GLN A 9 4.27 18.04 13.35
C GLN A 9 2.89 17.37 13.32
N LEU A 10 1.94 17.97 12.63
CA LEU A 10 0.67 17.31 12.32
C LEU A 10 0.84 16.48 11.04
N VAL A 11 0.70 15.15 11.15
CA VAL A 11 0.91 14.19 10.05
C VAL A 11 -0.33 13.34 9.83
N ARG A 12 -0.44 12.65 8.69
CA ARG A 12 -1.52 11.68 8.48
C ARG A 12 -1.40 10.53 9.49
N SER A 13 -2.53 10.16 10.07
CA SER A 13 -2.63 9.00 10.96
C SER A 13 -2.50 7.68 10.17
N PRO A 14 -2.06 6.58 10.80
CA PRO A 14 -1.99 5.28 10.13
C PRO A 14 -3.38 4.83 9.66
N GLY A 15 -3.45 4.18 8.50
CA GLY A 15 -4.70 3.71 7.91
C GLY A 15 -4.65 3.61 6.39
N VAL A 16 -5.80 3.35 5.79
CA VAL A 16 -6.00 3.38 4.33
C VAL A 16 -6.89 4.58 3.98
N TYR A 17 -6.52 5.30 2.93
CA TYR A 17 -7.20 6.51 2.48
C TYR A 17 -7.46 6.47 0.98
N PHE A 18 -8.67 6.83 0.58
CA PHE A 18 -9.08 6.89 -0.82
C PHE A 18 -9.27 8.35 -1.24
N GLU A 19 -8.75 8.72 -2.39
CA GLU A 19 -8.85 10.08 -2.93
C GLU A 19 -9.31 10.02 -4.38
N ARG A 20 -10.06 11.05 -4.77
CA ARG A 20 -10.45 11.33 -6.15
C ARG A 20 -9.91 12.69 -6.56
N GLN A 21 -9.22 12.75 -7.68
CA GLN A 21 -8.61 13.97 -8.20
C GLN A 21 -8.93 14.13 -9.68
N PHE A 22 -9.24 15.36 -10.11
CA PHE A 22 -9.39 15.66 -11.53
C PHE A 22 -8.01 15.75 -12.20
N GLU A 23 -7.83 15.06 -13.32
CA GLU A 23 -6.62 15.21 -14.13
C GLU A 23 -6.64 16.58 -14.81
N LYS A 24 -5.60 17.40 -14.61
CA LYS A 24 -5.58 18.80 -15.09
C LYS A 24 -5.76 18.97 -16.60
N ASN A 25 -5.44 17.94 -17.38
CA ASN A 25 -5.40 17.98 -18.85
C ASN A 25 -6.38 16.98 -19.49
N SER A 26 -7.37 16.48 -18.74
CA SER A 26 -8.34 15.50 -19.23
C SER A 26 -9.63 15.60 -18.41
N ASP A 27 -10.77 15.32 -19.03
CA ASP A 27 -12.06 15.20 -18.30
C ASP A 27 -12.18 13.89 -17.50
N LYS A 28 -11.02 13.31 -17.12
CA LYS A 28 -10.96 12.05 -16.39
C LYS A 28 -10.57 12.28 -14.94
N GLU A 29 -11.20 11.50 -14.08
CA GLU A 29 -10.87 11.43 -12.67
C GLU A 29 -9.81 10.35 -12.43
N ILE A 30 -8.86 10.64 -11.55
CA ILE A 30 -7.88 9.69 -11.03
C ILE A 30 -8.34 9.30 -9.64
N PHE A 31 -8.45 7.99 -9.42
CA PHE A 31 -8.75 7.43 -8.11
C PHE A 31 -7.48 6.84 -7.54
N SER A 32 -7.21 7.11 -6.27
CA SER A 32 -6.03 6.56 -5.59
C SER A 32 -6.35 6.05 -4.20
N ALA A 33 -5.62 5.02 -3.78
CA ALA A 33 -5.65 4.51 -2.42
C ALA A 33 -4.24 4.57 -1.83
N ARG A 34 -4.09 5.05 -0.60
CA ARG A 34 -2.81 5.09 0.11
C ARG A 34 -2.92 4.36 1.45
N VAL A 35 -2.16 3.29 1.60
CA VAL A 35 -1.97 2.60 2.88
C VAL A 35 -0.75 3.21 3.56
N ILE A 36 -1.02 3.91 4.66
CA ILE A 36 -0.03 4.64 5.45
C ILE A 36 0.18 3.89 6.77
N PRO A 37 1.35 3.28 7.01
CA PRO A 37 1.64 2.67 8.30
C PRO A 37 2.05 3.71 9.35
N SER A 38 2.09 3.28 10.61
CA SER A 38 2.78 4.02 11.67
C SER A 38 4.29 4.05 11.41
N ARG A 39 4.82 2.90 10.97
CA ARG A 39 6.23 2.70 10.61
C ARG A 39 6.33 1.68 9.48
N GLY A 40 7.18 1.96 8.48
CA GLY A 40 7.40 1.06 7.35
C GLY A 40 7.15 1.75 6.00
N ALA A 41 7.21 0.96 4.93
CA ALA A 41 7.02 1.46 3.58
C ALA A 41 5.56 1.82 3.29
N TRP A 42 5.35 2.83 2.46
CA TRP A 42 4.01 3.13 1.96
C TRP A 42 3.62 2.14 0.86
N LEU A 43 2.32 1.91 0.72
CA LEU A 43 1.75 1.15 -0.39
C LEU A 43 0.63 1.98 -1.01
N GLU A 44 0.79 2.31 -2.28
CA GLU A 44 -0.10 3.24 -2.98
C GLU A 44 -0.63 2.59 -4.26
N PHE A 45 -1.94 2.72 -4.49
CA PHE A 45 -2.62 2.26 -5.69
C PHE A 45 -3.25 3.44 -6.41
N GLU A 46 -3.33 3.37 -7.73
CA GLU A 46 -3.86 4.44 -8.56
C GLU A 46 -4.50 3.85 -9.81
N ILE A 47 -5.70 4.33 -10.14
CA ILE A 47 -6.33 4.13 -11.45
C ILE A 47 -6.06 5.41 -12.24
N ASP A 48 -5.24 5.29 -13.27
CA ASP A 48 -4.85 6.44 -14.09
C ASP A 48 -5.90 6.78 -15.15
N LYS A 49 -5.66 7.88 -15.88
CA LYS A 49 -6.53 8.32 -16.98
C LYS A 49 -6.66 7.32 -18.15
N ARG A 50 -5.87 6.25 -18.19
CA ARG A 50 -6.00 5.16 -19.17
C ARG A 50 -6.78 3.97 -18.60
N ASP A 51 -7.43 4.17 -17.46
CA ASP A 51 -8.21 3.19 -16.70
C ASP A 51 -7.35 1.99 -16.30
N GLN A 52 -6.03 2.20 -16.13
CA GLN A 52 -5.08 1.17 -15.74
C GLN A 52 -4.78 1.25 -14.25
N VAL A 53 -4.79 0.09 -13.59
CA VAL A 53 -4.55 -0.01 -12.16
C VAL A 53 -3.06 -0.23 -11.90
N GLY A 54 -2.44 0.77 -11.27
CA GLY A 54 -1.04 0.76 -10.92
C GLY A 54 -0.80 0.69 -9.41
N VAL A 55 0.42 0.28 -9.05
CA VAL A 55 0.93 0.25 -7.67
C VAL A 55 2.26 0.97 -7.57
N ARG A 56 2.49 1.68 -6.46
CA ARG A 56 3.80 2.21 -6.05
C ARG A 56 4.16 1.63 -4.68
N ILE A 57 5.27 0.91 -4.64
CA ILE A 57 5.84 0.31 -3.43
C ILE A 57 6.92 1.26 -2.91
N ASP A 58 6.84 1.67 -1.65
CA ASP A 58 7.80 2.57 -1.00
C ASP A 58 8.12 3.84 -1.82
N ARG A 59 7.08 4.46 -2.40
CA ARG A 59 7.18 5.67 -3.23
C ARG A 59 8.12 5.53 -4.43
N LYS A 60 8.34 4.30 -4.91
CA LYS A 60 9.14 4.01 -6.11
C LYS A 60 8.27 4.10 -7.37
N ARG A 61 8.88 3.74 -8.50
CA ARG A 61 8.24 3.79 -9.83
C ARG A 61 6.95 2.97 -9.85
N LYS A 62 5.95 3.48 -10.58
CA LYS A 62 4.68 2.81 -10.79
C LYS A 62 4.87 1.48 -11.53
N GLN A 63 4.15 0.47 -11.09
CA GLN A 63 4.12 -0.87 -11.67
C GLN A 63 2.66 -1.29 -11.91
N SER A 64 2.43 -2.34 -12.69
CA SER A 64 1.09 -2.90 -12.82
C SER A 64 0.66 -3.55 -11.50
N VAL A 65 -0.61 -3.36 -11.11
CA VAL A 65 -1.17 -4.02 -9.92
C VAL A 65 -1.20 -5.54 -10.09
N THR A 66 -1.38 -6.04 -11.31
CA THR A 66 -1.50 -7.49 -11.59
C THR A 66 -0.18 -8.21 -11.33
N VAL A 67 0.94 -7.58 -11.72
CA VAL A 67 2.30 -8.06 -11.42
C VAL A 67 2.52 -8.10 -9.91
N PHE A 68 2.04 -7.10 -9.17
CA PHE A 68 2.14 -7.10 -7.71
C PHE A 68 1.31 -8.21 -7.06
N LEU A 69 0.07 -8.43 -7.51
CA LEU A 69 -0.78 -9.53 -7.01
C LEU A 69 -0.15 -10.90 -7.31
N LYS A 70 0.43 -11.09 -8.50
CA LYS A 70 1.18 -12.32 -8.85
C LYS A 70 2.39 -12.54 -7.94
N ALA A 71 3.12 -11.47 -7.61
CA ALA A 71 4.25 -11.56 -6.68
C ALA A 71 3.81 -11.93 -5.25
N LEU A 72 2.63 -11.48 -4.82
CA LEU A 72 2.02 -11.90 -3.55
C LEU A 72 1.54 -13.36 -3.58
N GLY A 73 1.35 -13.93 -4.77
CA GLY A 73 1.08 -15.36 -4.98
C GLY A 73 -0.28 -15.68 -5.58
N LEU A 74 -1.04 -14.68 -6.03
CA LEU A 74 -2.29 -14.91 -6.76
C LEU A 74 -1.97 -15.37 -8.18
N SER A 75 -2.64 -16.41 -8.67
CA SER A 75 -2.59 -16.77 -10.08
C SER A 75 -3.43 -15.79 -10.92
N THR A 76 -3.24 -15.79 -12.25
CA THR A 76 -4.10 -15.00 -13.14
C THR A 76 -5.58 -15.33 -12.95
N GLY A 77 -5.93 -16.62 -12.80
CA GLY A 77 -7.31 -17.05 -12.57
C GLY A 77 -7.86 -16.59 -11.22
N ASP A 78 -7.03 -16.53 -10.17
CA ASP A 78 -7.46 -15.97 -8.88
C ASP A 78 -7.77 -14.47 -9.01
N ILE A 79 -6.95 -13.72 -9.74
CA ILE A 79 -7.16 -12.28 -9.97
C ILE A 79 -8.44 -12.06 -10.79
N GLU A 80 -8.64 -12.82 -11.88
CA GLU A 80 -9.86 -12.74 -12.68
C GLU A 80 -11.12 -13.00 -11.86
N LYS A 81 -11.08 -14.03 -11.00
CA LYS A 81 -12.20 -14.38 -10.13
C LYS A 81 -12.46 -13.31 -9.06
N GLU A 82 -11.40 -12.82 -8.41
CA GLU A 82 -11.53 -11.89 -7.28
C GLU A 82 -12.01 -10.50 -7.70
N PHE A 83 -11.65 -10.08 -8.92
CA PHE A 83 -11.95 -8.76 -9.47
C PHE A 83 -12.91 -8.81 -10.69
N ALA A 84 -13.67 -9.89 -10.84
CA ALA A 84 -14.62 -10.06 -11.93
C ALA A 84 -15.63 -8.90 -11.99
N GLY A 85 -15.86 -8.36 -13.18
CA GLY A 85 -16.79 -7.23 -13.41
C GLY A 85 -16.16 -5.85 -13.30
N TYR A 86 -14.88 -5.74 -12.90
CA TYR A 86 -14.17 -4.46 -12.88
C TYR A 86 -13.31 -4.27 -14.15
N ALA A 87 -13.84 -3.50 -15.10
CA ALA A 87 -13.20 -3.23 -16.40
C ALA A 87 -11.77 -2.68 -16.30
N SER A 88 -11.44 -1.92 -15.24
CA SER A 88 -10.09 -1.38 -15.03
C SER A 88 -9.05 -2.48 -14.75
N ILE A 89 -9.42 -3.53 -14.01
CA ILE A 89 -8.55 -4.68 -13.75
C ILE A 89 -8.45 -5.55 -15.00
N GLU A 90 -9.55 -5.81 -15.69
CA GLU A 90 -9.57 -6.58 -16.95
C GLU A 90 -8.67 -5.92 -18.00
N ALA A 91 -8.77 -4.60 -18.18
CA ALA A 91 -7.92 -3.83 -19.09
C ALA A 91 -6.45 -3.81 -18.66
N THR A 92 -6.16 -3.97 -17.38
CA THR A 92 -4.79 -4.06 -16.84
C THR A 92 -4.21 -5.46 -17.05
N LEU A 93 -5.01 -6.51 -16.82
CA LEU A 93 -4.64 -7.91 -17.08
C LEU A 93 -4.37 -8.15 -18.58
N ALA A 94 -5.16 -7.56 -19.47
CA ALA A 94 -4.97 -7.71 -20.92
C ALA A 94 -3.60 -7.20 -21.44
N LYS A 95 -2.96 -6.27 -20.70
CA LYS A 95 -1.62 -5.75 -21.03
C LYS A 95 -0.49 -6.40 -20.24
N ASP A 96 -0.83 -7.32 -19.34
CA ASP A 96 0.14 -7.98 -18.48
C ASP A 96 0.89 -9.08 -19.25
N THR A 97 2.19 -8.90 -19.41
CA THR A 97 3.06 -9.88 -20.09
C THR A 97 3.69 -10.90 -19.15
N ILE A 98 3.53 -10.75 -17.83
CA ILE A 98 4.16 -11.60 -16.83
C ILE A 98 3.20 -12.70 -16.42
N ALA A 99 3.57 -13.96 -16.64
CA ALA A 99 2.69 -15.09 -16.33
C ALA A 99 2.96 -15.66 -14.92
N THR A 100 4.23 -15.69 -14.51
CA THR A 100 4.64 -16.44 -13.32
C THR A 100 4.94 -15.55 -12.10
N LYS A 101 4.78 -16.13 -10.91
CA LYS A 101 5.14 -15.48 -9.64
C LYS A 101 6.61 -15.06 -9.58
N GLU A 102 7.52 -15.91 -10.09
CA GLU A 102 8.96 -15.64 -10.05
C GLU A 102 9.35 -14.45 -10.93
N GLU A 103 8.79 -14.37 -12.14
CA GLU A 103 9.00 -13.23 -13.03
C GLU A 103 8.44 -11.94 -12.43
N ALA A 104 7.27 -12.02 -11.79
CA ALA A 104 6.66 -10.88 -11.11
C ALA A 104 7.55 -10.36 -9.96
N LEU A 105 8.09 -11.27 -9.14
CA LEU A 105 9.04 -10.95 -8.09
C LEU A 105 10.31 -10.28 -8.64
N ARG A 106 10.87 -10.81 -9.72
CA ARG A 106 12.06 -10.24 -10.38
C ARG A 106 11.79 -8.85 -10.96
N ASP A 107 10.64 -8.64 -11.59
CA ASP A 107 10.26 -7.34 -12.15
C ASP A 107 10.11 -6.26 -11.07
N ILE A 108 9.43 -6.61 -9.96
CA ILE A 108 9.30 -5.73 -8.81
C ILE A 108 10.65 -5.37 -8.23
N TYR A 109 11.52 -6.37 -8.03
CA TYR A 109 12.86 -6.14 -7.48
C TYR A 109 13.66 -5.18 -8.36
N ARG A 110 13.68 -5.39 -9.68
CA ARG A 110 14.39 -4.55 -10.64
C ARG A 110 13.97 -3.07 -10.56
N LYS A 111 12.68 -2.81 -10.34
CA LYS A 111 12.16 -1.43 -10.22
C LYS A 111 12.44 -0.80 -8.85
N LEU A 112 12.53 -1.61 -7.80
CA LEU A 112 12.88 -1.15 -6.45
C LEU A 112 14.37 -0.89 -6.29
N ARG A 113 15.21 -1.74 -6.88
CA ARG A 113 16.68 -1.68 -6.84
C ARG A 113 17.28 -1.86 -8.24
N PRO A 114 17.34 -0.78 -9.04
CA PRO A 114 17.92 -0.83 -10.37
C PRO A 114 19.40 -1.21 -10.32
N GLY A 115 19.83 -2.12 -11.20
CA GLY A 115 21.23 -2.54 -11.34
C GLY A 115 21.61 -3.81 -10.57
N GLU A 116 20.77 -4.31 -9.68
CA GLU A 116 20.96 -5.59 -8.99
C GLU A 116 20.17 -6.69 -9.69
N GLN A 117 20.84 -7.74 -10.18
CA GLN A 117 20.18 -8.98 -10.60
C GLN A 117 20.15 -9.96 -9.44
N VAL A 118 18.97 -10.40 -9.02
CA VAL A 118 18.83 -11.22 -7.82
C VAL A 118 17.82 -12.34 -8.04
N ALA A 119 18.03 -13.44 -7.33
CA ALA A 119 17.12 -14.58 -7.27
C ALA A 119 15.73 -14.14 -6.77
N ALA A 120 14.69 -14.84 -7.23
CA ALA A 120 13.30 -14.56 -6.86
C ALA A 120 13.07 -14.62 -5.34
N GLU A 121 13.82 -15.47 -4.62
CA GLU A 121 13.75 -15.59 -3.17
C GLU A 121 14.14 -14.30 -2.44
N ALA A 122 15.18 -13.61 -2.90
CA ALA A 122 15.58 -12.33 -2.32
C ALA A 122 14.52 -11.24 -2.57
N ALA A 123 13.87 -11.28 -3.73
CA ALA A 123 12.77 -10.39 -4.06
C ALA A 123 11.53 -10.64 -3.19
N ARG A 124 11.23 -11.92 -2.91
CA ARG A 124 10.20 -12.29 -1.95
C ARG A 124 10.54 -11.78 -0.56
N ALA A 125 11.75 -12.06 -0.07
CA ALA A 125 12.21 -11.58 1.23
C ALA A 125 12.15 -10.05 1.34
N LEU A 126 12.41 -9.32 0.24
CA LEU A 126 12.27 -7.86 0.21
C LEU A 126 10.82 -7.42 0.40
N LEU A 127 9.87 -8.03 -0.31
CA LEU A 127 8.43 -7.74 -0.14
C LEU A 127 7.93 -8.11 1.25
N ASP A 128 8.33 -9.27 1.77
CA ASP A 128 7.99 -9.71 3.13
C ASP A 128 8.47 -8.69 4.17
N ASN A 129 9.70 -8.20 4.00
CA ASN A 129 10.25 -7.15 4.85
C ASN A 129 9.53 -5.80 4.72
N PHE A 130 8.90 -5.52 3.58
CA PHE A 130 8.17 -4.26 3.40
C PHE A 130 6.83 -4.24 4.10
N TYR A 131 6.10 -5.35 4.13
CA TYR A 131 4.68 -5.33 4.54
C TYR A 131 4.28 -6.40 5.56
N PHE A 132 5.00 -7.52 5.64
CA PHE A 132 4.61 -8.69 6.42
C PHE A 132 5.53 -8.96 7.63
N ASN A 133 6.58 -8.16 7.80
CA ASN A 133 7.56 -8.29 8.88
C ASN A 133 7.35 -7.22 9.96
N ASP A 134 6.98 -7.64 11.16
CA ASP A 134 6.72 -6.78 12.33
C ASP A 134 7.93 -5.93 12.76
N LYS A 135 9.15 -6.43 12.56
CA LYS A 135 10.38 -5.67 12.86
C LYS A 135 10.55 -4.49 11.92
N ARG A 136 9.99 -4.52 10.71
CA ARG A 136 10.18 -3.46 9.69
C ARG A 136 8.90 -2.70 9.34
N TYR A 137 7.74 -3.26 9.61
CA TYR A 137 6.43 -2.69 9.33
C TYR A 137 5.51 -2.74 10.56
N ASP A 138 4.75 -1.67 10.77
CA ASP A 138 3.82 -1.53 11.90
C ASP A 138 2.71 -0.51 11.59
N LEU A 139 1.46 -0.95 11.62
CA LEU A 139 0.24 -0.14 11.49
C LEU A 139 -0.13 0.56 12.80
N ALA A 140 0.37 0.08 13.93
CA ALA A 140 -0.16 0.29 15.27
C ALA A 140 -1.63 -0.14 15.40
N LYS A 141 -2.11 -0.28 16.65
CA LYS A 141 -3.51 -0.64 16.95
C LYS A 141 -4.52 0.27 16.24
N VAL A 142 -4.22 1.57 16.19
CA VAL A 142 -5.08 2.56 15.51
C VAL A 142 -5.13 2.36 14.00
N GLY A 143 -4.02 2.02 13.34
CA GLY A 143 -4.00 1.78 11.91
C GLY A 143 -4.76 0.52 11.55
N ARG A 144 -4.53 -0.58 12.29
CA ARG A 144 -5.28 -1.83 12.12
C ARG A 144 -6.78 -1.62 12.31
N TYR A 145 -7.19 -0.90 13.35
CA TYR A 145 -8.59 -0.53 13.59
C TYR A 145 -9.19 0.26 12.42
N LYS A 146 -8.47 1.27 11.91
CA LYS A 146 -8.95 2.09 10.79
C LYS A 146 -9.08 1.30 9.49
N ILE A 147 -8.13 0.41 9.18
CA ILE A 147 -8.20 -0.46 8.00
C ILE A 147 -9.37 -1.43 8.12
N ASN A 148 -9.52 -2.11 9.26
CA ASN A 148 -10.66 -2.99 9.54
C ASN A 148 -12.00 -2.30 9.27
N ARG A 149 -12.16 -1.12 9.86
CA ARG A 149 -13.41 -0.37 9.76
C ARG A 149 -13.69 0.16 8.35
N LYS A 150 -12.66 0.52 7.59
CA LYS A 150 -12.80 1.06 6.22
C LYS A 150 -13.05 -0.03 5.18
N LEU A 151 -12.37 -1.17 5.30
CA LEU A 151 -12.44 -2.27 4.33
C LEU A 151 -13.41 -3.39 4.72
N GLY A 152 -13.97 -3.34 5.92
CA GLY A 152 -14.86 -4.37 6.45
C GLY A 152 -14.12 -5.66 6.73
N LEU A 153 -13.06 -5.58 7.51
CA LEU A 153 -12.24 -6.71 7.94
C LEU A 153 -12.31 -6.85 9.46
N ASP A 154 -12.25 -8.09 9.94
CA ASP A 154 -12.29 -8.41 11.38
C ASP A 154 -10.96 -8.99 11.90
N ALA A 155 -9.84 -8.58 11.30
CA ALA A 155 -8.52 -8.97 11.78
C ALA A 155 -8.26 -8.48 13.22
N PRO A 156 -7.60 -9.25 14.09
CA PRO A 156 -7.27 -8.81 15.44
C PRO A 156 -6.55 -7.46 15.48
N ILE A 157 -6.91 -6.59 16.43
CA ILE A 157 -6.27 -5.25 16.58
C ILE A 157 -4.78 -5.35 16.95
N THR A 158 -4.35 -6.51 17.43
CA THR A 158 -2.95 -6.83 17.73
C THR A 158 -2.13 -7.07 16.48
N ASP A 159 -2.76 -7.34 15.34
CA ASP A 159 -2.07 -7.61 14.09
C ASP A 159 -1.54 -6.30 13.53
N SER A 160 -0.26 -6.06 13.78
CA SER A 160 0.41 -4.80 13.45
C SER A 160 0.92 -4.75 12.02
N VAL A 161 0.85 -5.84 11.25
CA VAL A 161 1.31 -5.91 9.86
C VAL A 161 0.14 -5.98 8.88
N LEU A 162 0.40 -5.73 7.60
CA LEU A 162 -0.60 -5.98 6.56
C LEU A 162 -0.75 -7.48 6.32
N SER A 163 -1.90 -7.87 5.81
CA SER A 163 -2.17 -9.19 5.24
C SER A 163 -2.37 -9.06 3.72
N VAL A 164 -2.34 -10.18 3.01
CA VAL A 164 -2.70 -10.21 1.59
C VAL A 164 -4.18 -9.82 1.40
N GLU A 165 -5.05 -10.20 2.35
CA GLU A 165 -6.46 -9.84 2.33
C GLU A 165 -6.66 -8.31 2.42
N ASP A 166 -5.92 -7.61 3.28
CA ASP A 166 -5.95 -6.14 3.36
C ASP A 166 -5.64 -5.49 2.01
N ILE A 167 -4.62 -6.02 1.32
CA ILE A 167 -4.16 -5.52 0.04
C ILE A 167 -5.22 -5.75 -1.03
N VAL A 168 -5.74 -6.97 -1.13
CA VAL A 168 -6.79 -7.34 -2.10
C VAL A 168 -8.04 -6.50 -1.87
N LYS A 169 -8.50 -6.36 -0.63
CA LYS A 169 -9.67 -5.54 -0.28
C LYS A 169 -9.45 -4.05 -0.52
N THR A 170 -8.23 -3.55 -0.32
CA THR A 170 -7.89 -2.16 -0.66
C THR A 170 -8.02 -1.92 -2.18
N ILE A 171 -7.49 -2.84 -2.99
CA ILE A 171 -7.60 -2.76 -4.46
C ILE A 171 -9.07 -2.88 -4.88
N LYS A 172 -9.82 -3.81 -4.28
CA LYS A 172 -11.23 -4.05 -4.59
C LYS A 172 -12.10 -2.83 -4.29
N TYR A 173 -11.88 -2.20 -3.13
CA TYR A 173 -12.54 -0.94 -2.77
C TYR A 173 -12.21 0.16 -3.79
N LEU A 174 -10.95 0.28 -4.21
CA LEU A 174 -10.54 1.30 -5.18
C LEU A 174 -11.21 1.11 -6.55
N VAL A 175 -11.28 -0.12 -7.06
CA VAL A 175 -11.88 -0.39 -8.38
C VAL A 175 -13.40 -0.28 -8.34
N ALA A 176 -14.04 -0.64 -7.22
CA ALA A 176 -15.45 -0.41 -6.97
C ALA A 176 -15.78 1.09 -6.91
N LEU A 177 -14.94 1.89 -6.23
CA LEU A 177 -15.07 3.36 -6.21
C LEU A 177 -15.03 3.95 -7.62
N HIS A 178 -14.09 3.48 -8.44
CA HIS A 178 -13.95 3.93 -9.82
C HIS A 178 -15.10 3.45 -10.72
N ALA A 179 -15.69 2.29 -10.44
CA ALA A 179 -16.87 1.79 -11.14
C ALA A 179 -18.17 2.56 -10.77
N GLY A 180 -18.12 3.46 -9.79
CA GLY A 180 -19.26 4.24 -9.33
C GLY A 180 -20.19 3.46 -8.40
N GLU A 181 -19.72 2.36 -7.81
CA GLU A 181 -20.46 1.62 -6.79
C GLU A 181 -20.58 2.46 -5.51
N LYS A 182 -21.71 2.30 -4.81
CA LYS A 182 -22.02 3.06 -3.59
C LYS A 182 -21.86 2.25 -2.31
N ASP A 183 -21.90 0.94 -2.43
CA ASP A 183 -21.82 0.00 -1.32
C ASP A 183 -20.66 -0.95 -1.56
N PHE A 184 -19.99 -1.35 -0.49
CA PHE A 184 -18.90 -2.31 -0.50
C PHE A 184 -19.19 -3.43 0.51
N ASP A 185 -19.12 -4.67 0.07
CA ASP A 185 -19.37 -5.82 0.94
C ASP A 185 -18.18 -6.10 1.86
N GLY A 186 -18.45 -6.21 3.15
CA GLY A 186 -17.45 -6.54 4.15
C GLY A 186 -18.07 -7.09 5.43
N LEU A 187 -17.25 -7.13 6.46
CA LEU A 187 -17.63 -7.54 7.80
C LEU A 187 -17.63 -6.35 8.76
N ARG A 188 -18.51 -6.43 9.76
CA ARG A 188 -18.52 -5.54 10.91
C ARG A 188 -18.89 -6.33 12.15
N ASP A 189 -17.96 -6.45 13.08
CA ASP A 189 -18.15 -7.19 14.33
C ASP A 189 -18.57 -8.65 14.07
N GLY A 190 -17.95 -9.30 13.08
CA GLY A 190 -18.20 -10.69 12.68
C GLY A 190 -19.43 -10.89 11.78
N LYS A 191 -20.16 -9.84 11.43
CA LYS A 191 -21.38 -9.92 10.62
C LYS A 191 -21.20 -9.29 9.25
N ALA A 192 -21.80 -9.90 8.24
CA ALA A 192 -21.86 -9.31 6.91
C ALA A 192 -22.52 -7.92 6.97
N ALA A 193 -21.86 -6.93 6.41
CA ALA A 193 -22.31 -5.54 6.39
C ALA A 193 -21.99 -4.90 5.04
N LYS A 194 -22.93 -4.07 4.57
CA LYS A 194 -22.67 -3.15 3.47
C LYS A 194 -22.07 -1.87 4.00
N LEU A 195 -20.88 -1.53 3.51
CA LEU A 195 -20.15 -0.34 3.89
C LEU A 195 -20.35 0.74 2.84
N PRO A 196 -20.54 2.01 3.25
CA PRO A 196 -20.62 3.10 2.29
C PRO A 196 -19.27 3.26 1.59
N LEU A 197 -19.33 3.31 0.27
CA LEU A 197 -18.17 3.44 -0.58
C LEU A 197 -17.98 4.92 -0.94
N ASP A 198 -16.98 5.53 -0.31
CA ASP A 198 -16.67 6.95 -0.50
C ASP A 198 -15.18 7.25 -0.36
N VAL A 199 -14.77 8.40 -0.87
CA VAL A 199 -13.45 9.01 -0.67
C VAL A 199 -13.29 9.50 0.77
N ASP A 200 -12.04 9.67 1.19
CA ASP A 200 -11.70 10.17 2.52
C ASP A 200 -11.26 11.64 2.46
N ASP A 201 -11.80 12.45 3.37
CA ASP A 201 -11.23 13.77 3.65
C ASP A 201 -9.92 13.60 4.43
N ILE A 202 -8.81 13.73 3.72
CA ILE A 202 -7.45 13.59 4.26
C ILE A 202 -7.01 14.77 5.15
N ASP A 203 -7.72 15.89 5.11
CA ASP A 203 -7.43 17.08 5.92
C ASP A 203 -8.23 17.12 7.21
N HIS A 204 -9.31 16.33 7.30
CA HIS A 204 -10.06 16.12 8.54
C HIS A 204 -9.15 15.69 9.71
N PHE A 205 -9.30 16.32 10.89
CA PHE A 205 -8.42 16.07 12.04
C PHE A 205 -8.45 14.63 12.54
N GLY A 206 -9.57 13.89 12.39
CA GLY A 206 -9.64 12.45 12.69
C GLY A 206 -8.73 11.57 11.82
N ASN A 207 -8.23 12.12 10.72
CA ASN A 207 -7.25 11.51 9.82
C ASN A 207 -5.84 12.05 10.04
N ARG A 208 -5.66 12.96 10.99
CA ARG A 208 -4.37 13.56 11.37
C ARG A 208 -3.96 13.11 12.79
N ARG A 209 -2.66 13.07 13.04
CA ARG A 209 -2.08 12.82 14.37
C ARG A 209 -0.90 13.73 14.62
N ILE A 210 -0.63 14.01 15.88
CA ILE A 210 0.57 14.75 16.29
C ILE A 210 1.74 13.77 16.30
N ARG A 211 2.81 14.14 15.60
CA ARG A 211 4.13 13.54 15.69
C ARG A 211 4.97 14.38 16.63
N ALA A 212 5.24 13.83 17.81
CA ALA A 212 6.04 14.48 18.83
C ALA A 212 7.53 14.53 18.46
N VAL A 213 8.29 15.40 19.13
CA VAL A 213 9.73 15.59 18.92
C VAL A 213 10.51 14.27 19.00
N GLY A 214 10.21 13.41 19.97
CA GLY A 214 10.86 12.11 20.12
C GLY A 214 10.68 11.20 18.90
N GLU A 215 9.48 11.17 18.31
CA GLU A 215 9.21 10.39 17.09
C GLU A 215 9.94 10.97 15.87
N LEU A 216 10.05 12.31 15.77
CA LEU A 216 10.83 12.97 14.71
C LEU A 216 12.30 12.55 14.76
N ILE A 217 12.90 12.60 15.94
CA ILE A 217 14.31 12.21 16.15
C ILE A 217 14.49 10.72 15.89
N GLN A 218 13.61 9.87 16.43
CA GLN A 218 13.69 8.42 16.23
C GLN A 218 13.63 8.04 14.75
N ASN A 219 12.77 8.69 13.96
CA ASN A 219 12.68 8.44 12.53
C ASN A 219 13.96 8.84 11.79
N GLN A 220 14.57 9.98 12.13
CA GLN A 220 15.85 10.39 11.54
C GLN A 220 16.99 9.43 11.86
N VAL A 221 17.11 9.01 13.13
CA VAL A 221 18.10 8.02 13.55
C VAL A 221 17.90 6.70 12.80
N ARG A 222 16.67 6.23 12.66
CA ARG A 222 16.35 5.00 11.92
C ARG A 222 16.77 5.08 10.45
N THR A 223 16.52 6.19 9.77
CA THR A 223 16.99 6.39 8.38
C THR A 223 18.52 6.34 8.30
N GLY A 224 19.22 6.94 9.27
CA GLY A 224 20.68 6.85 9.38
C GLY A 224 21.16 5.40 9.58
N LEU A 225 20.56 4.67 10.50
CA LEU A 225 20.88 3.26 10.77
C LEU A 225 20.60 2.35 9.57
N SER A 226 19.53 2.59 8.81
CA SER A 226 19.24 1.81 7.60
C SER A 226 20.32 2.00 6.51
N ARG A 227 20.88 3.20 6.38
CA ARG A 227 22.02 3.44 5.47
C ARG A 227 23.28 2.73 5.97
N MET A 228 23.51 2.74 7.28
CA MET A 228 24.62 2.02 7.90
C MET A 228 24.49 0.50 7.74
N GLU A 229 23.29 -0.06 7.93
CA GLU A 229 22.99 -1.48 7.72
C GLU A 229 23.38 -1.91 6.29
N ARG A 230 23.08 -1.07 5.29
CA ARG A 230 23.46 -1.33 3.90
C ARG A 230 24.98 -1.40 3.72
N VAL A 231 25.73 -0.42 4.23
CA VAL A 231 27.20 -0.39 4.12
C VAL A 231 27.84 -1.59 4.82
N VAL A 232 27.30 -1.99 5.98
CA VAL A 232 27.80 -3.18 6.70
C VAL A 232 27.61 -4.43 5.85
N ARG A 233 26.42 -4.63 5.26
CA ARG A 233 26.16 -5.79 4.37
C ARG A 233 27.10 -5.81 3.16
N GLU A 234 27.32 -4.66 2.52
CA GLU A 234 28.22 -4.53 1.36
C GLU A 234 29.68 -4.83 1.70
N ARG A 235 30.11 -4.65 2.96
CA ARG A 235 31.49 -4.93 3.42
C ARG A 235 31.68 -6.34 3.97
N MET A 236 30.60 -7.07 4.26
CA MET A 236 30.66 -8.44 4.75
C MET A 236 30.72 -9.48 3.62
N THR A 237 30.46 -9.07 2.39
CA THR A 237 30.65 -9.84 1.15
C THR A 237 32.00 -9.54 0.54
#